data_AF-A0A1V2J0E5-F1
#
_entry.id   AF-A0A1V2J0E5-F1
#
_cell.length_a   1.000
_cell.length_b   1.000
_cell.length_c   1.000
_cell.angle_alpha   90.00
_cell.angle_beta   90.00
_cell.angle_gamma   90.00
#
_symmetry.space_group_name_H-M   'P 1'
#
loop_
_entity.id
_entity.type
_entity.pdbx_description
1 polymer ?
#
loop_
_entity_poly.entity_id
_entity_poly.type
_entity_poly.pdbx_seq_one_letter_code
_entity_poly.pdbx_strand_id
1 'polypeptide(L)'
;MWLGLNGWVRTFTLRAVPGAYLRVIRPGHVRRGDPASVEHRPDHDVTIGMTLLALTTQPELLPLLLRADDLPAEIRERARRRMPFGIPGVPGIPPTDVTRTWP
;
A
#
# COMPACT_ATOMS: atom_id res chain seq x y z
N MET A 1 17.62 17.57 -6.60
CA MET A 1 16.70 16.43 -6.83
C MET A 1 17.40 15.19 -6.30
N TRP A 2 16.86 14.55 -5.26
CA TRP A 2 17.61 13.53 -4.50
C TRP A 2 17.68 12.21 -5.29
N LEU A 3 18.88 11.60 -5.33
CA LEU A 3 19.39 10.52 -6.20
C LEU A 3 19.94 10.89 -7.59
N GLY A 4 19.80 12.14 -8.07
CA GLY A 4 20.36 12.52 -9.39
C GLY A 4 19.73 11.80 -10.59
N LEU A 5 18.63 11.08 -10.38
CA LEU A 5 17.88 10.34 -11.40
C LEU A 5 16.56 11.07 -11.70
N ASN A 6 16.38 11.49 -12.94
CA ASN A 6 15.12 12.08 -13.39
C ASN A 6 13.99 11.04 -13.31
N GLY A 7 12.83 11.43 -12.78
CA GLY A 7 11.65 10.55 -12.71
C GLY A 7 11.75 9.40 -11.69
N TRP A 8 12.76 9.39 -10.81
CA TRP A 8 12.93 8.36 -9.78
C TRP A 8 11.66 8.14 -8.94
N VAL A 9 10.98 9.20 -8.50
CA VAL A 9 9.78 9.10 -7.65
C VAL A 9 8.66 8.35 -8.38
N ARG A 10 8.40 8.71 -9.65
CA ARG A 10 7.40 8.02 -10.48
C ARG A 10 7.78 6.54 -10.63
N THR A 11 9.04 6.26 -10.91
CA THR A 11 9.56 4.89 -11.09
C THR A 11 9.40 4.06 -9.81
N PHE A 12 9.76 4.63 -8.66
CA PHE A 12 9.62 4.00 -7.35
C PHE A 12 8.15 3.68 -7.03
N THR A 13 7.26 4.66 -7.22
CA THR A 13 5.82 4.50 -6.96
C THR A 13 5.24 3.40 -7.84
N LEU A 14 5.55 3.38 -9.14
CA LEU A 14 5.02 2.38 -10.08
C LEU A 14 5.57 0.97 -9.82
N ARG A 15 6.80 0.84 -9.28
CA ARG A 15 7.34 -0.47 -8.92
C ARG A 15 6.74 -1.07 -7.64
N ALA A 16 6.09 -0.26 -6.80
CA ALA A 16 5.36 -0.74 -5.62
C ALA A 16 6.16 -1.66 -4.66
N VAL A 17 7.48 -1.44 -4.56
CA VAL A 17 8.38 -2.18 -3.64
C VAL A 17 8.95 -1.28 -2.53
N PRO A 18 8.10 -0.63 -1.72
CA PRO A 18 8.58 0.16 -0.59
C PRO A 18 9.06 -0.74 0.56
N GLY A 19 9.86 -0.15 1.46
CA GLY A 19 10.06 -0.71 2.79
C GLY A 19 8.81 -0.54 3.68
N ALA A 20 8.83 -1.18 4.83
CA ALA A 20 7.78 -1.07 5.84
C ALA A 20 8.33 -0.43 7.13
N TYR A 21 7.49 0.34 7.83
CA TYR A 21 7.76 0.75 9.20
C TYR A 21 7.13 -0.25 10.15
N LEU A 22 7.87 -0.63 11.20
CA LEU A 22 7.41 -1.54 12.23
C LEU A 22 7.19 -0.78 13.54
N ARG A 23 6.11 -1.10 14.25
CA ARG A 23 5.85 -0.60 15.59
C ARG A 23 6.45 -1.54 16.63
N VAL A 24 7.12 -0.98 17.62
CA VAL A 24 7.59 -1.73 18.79
C VAL A 24 6.37 -2.09 19.65
N ILE A 25 6.07 -3.39 19.76
CA ILE A 25 4.99 -3.90 20.62
C ILE A 25 5.50 -4.18 22.03
N ARG A 26 6.73 -4.71 22.15
CA ARG A 26 7.42 -4.97 23.41
C ARG A 26 8.88 -4.49 23.30
N PRO A 27 9.38 -3.66 24.23
CA PRO A 27 10.79 -3.31 24.27
C PRO A 27 11.67 -4.55 24.49
N GLY A 28 12.89 -4.53 23.93
CA GLY A 28 13.85 -5.62 24.06
C GLY A 28 15.17 -5.30 23.38
N HIS A 29 16.11 -6.25 23.43
CA HIS A 29 17.39 -6.14 22.75
C HIS A 29 17.35 -6.87 21.41
N VAL A 30 17.92 -6.25 20.38
CA VAL A 30 18.10 -6.83 19.04
C VAL A 30 19.57 -6.72 18.67
N ARG A 31 20.12 -7.78 18.07
CA ARG A 31 21.50 -7.87 17.59
C ARG A 31 21.53 -8.27 16.13
N ARG A 32 22.66 -7.98 15.47
CA ARG A 32 22.90 -8.45 14.11
C ARG A 32 22.88 -9.98 14.09
N GLY A 33 22.13 -10.56 13.14
CA GLY A 33 22.00 -12.00 12.99
C GLY A 33 20.80 -12.60 13.71
N ASP A 34 20.08 -11.81 14.51
CA ASP A 34 18.81 -12.27 15.09
C ASP A 34 17.80 -12.58 13.96
N PRO A 35 17.11 -13.72 14.00
CA PRO A 35 16.17 -14.09 12.95
C PRO A 35 14.90 -13.24 13.02
N ALA A 36 14.30 -12.98 11.86
CA ALA A 36 12.94 -12.45 11.78
C ALA A 36 11.98 -13.61 11.45
N SER A 37 11.10 -13.96 12.40
CA SER A 37 10.05 -14.96 12.21
C SER A 37 8.70 -14.31 12.04
N VAL A 38 7.87 -14.88 11.17
CA VAL A 38 6.46 -14.47 11.03
C VAL A 38 5.64 -15.21 12.07
N GLU A 39 5.29 -14.54 13.17
CA GLU A 39 4.47 -15.11 14.24
C GLU A 39 2.97 -15.11 13.89
N HIS A 40 2.52 -14.11 13.12
CA HIS A 40 1.13 -13.95 12.76
C HIS A 40 1.00 -13.45 11.31
N ARG A 41 0.01 -13.98 10.59
CA ARG A 41 -0.45 -13.48 9.29
C ARG A 41 -1.94 -13.17 9.39
N PRO A 42 -2.34 -11.89 9.23
CA PRO A 42 -3.75 -11.52 9.22
C PRO A 42 -4.52 -12.18 8.06
N ASP A 43 -5.83 -12.33 8.23
CA ASP A 43 -6.74 -12.89 7.22
C ASP A 43 -7.13 -11.84 6.15
N HIS A 44 -6.12 -11.32 5.44
CA HIS A 44 -6.30 -10.44 4.30
C HIS A 44 -5.07 -10.43 3.39
N ASP A 45 -5.26 -10.09 2.12
CA ASP A 45 -4.18 -9.99 1.14
C ASP A 45 -3.59 -8.57 0.98
N VAL A 46 -3.91 -7.65 1.89
CA VAL A 46 -3.38 -6.27 1.84
C VAL A 46 -1.87 -6.27 2.09
N THR A 47 -1.11 -5.75 1.12
CA THR A 47 0.35 -5.59 1.20
C THR A 47 0.77 -4.12 1.32
N ILE A 48 2.03 -3.87 1.71
CA ILE A 48 2.58 -2.52 1.75
C ILE A 48 2.67 -1.90 0.34
N GLY A 49 2.99 -2.70 -0.67
CA GLY A 49 2.97 -2.27 -2.07
C GLY A 49 1.56 -1.84 -2.53
N MET A 50 0.54 -2.65 -2.20
CA MET A 50 -0.86 -2.32 -2.44
C MET A 50 -1.26 -1.01 -1.74
N THR A 51 -0.85 -0.83 -0.48
CA THR A 51 -1.10 0.40 0.28
C THR A 51 -0.48 1.63 -0.40
N LEU A 52 0.76 1.53 -0.89
CA LEU A 52 1.40 2.61 -1.65
C LEU A 52 0.60 2.96 -2.91
N LEU A 53 0.26 1.95 -3.72
CA LEU A 53 -0.49 2.15 -4.97
C LEU A 53 -1.86 2.77 -4.71
N ALA A 54 -2.63 2.22 -3.75
CA ALA A 54 -3.93 2.71 -3.35
C ALA A 54 -3.91 4.20 -2.97
N LEU A 55 -2.89 4.63 -2.23
CA LEU A 55 -2.77 6.00 -1.76
C LEU A 55 -2.20 6.97 -2.80
N THR A 56 -1.63 6.49 -3.90
CA THR A 56 -0.91 7.34 -4.85
C THR A 56 -1.50 7.32 -6.26
N THR A 57 -1.71 6.13 -6.85
CA THR A 57 -1.95 5.96 -8.28
C THR A 57 -3.18 5.12 -8.63
N GLN A 58 -3.65 4.28 -7.72
CA GLN A 58 -4.74 3.31 -7.94
C GLN A 58 -5.84 3.42 -6.86
N PRO A 59 -6.63 4.52 -6.83
CA PRO A 59 -7.64 4.77 -5.79
C PRO A 59 -8.73 3.68 -5.71
N GLU A 60 -8.94 2.88 -6.74
CA GLU A 60 -9.82 1.72 -6.77
C GLU A 60 -9.46 0.65 -5.72
N LEU A 61 -8.22 0.63 -5.23
CA LEU A 61 -7.75 -0.27 -4.18
C LEU A 61 -8.08 0.21 -2.76
N LEU A 62 -8.52 1.46 -2.58
CA LEU A 62 -8.80 2.04 -1.25
C LEU A 62 -9.81 1.22 -0.41
N PRO A 63 -10.89 0.63 -0.97
CA PRO A 63 -11.81 -0.20 -0.18
C PRO A 63 -11.13 -1.44 0.41
N LEU A 64 -10.15 -2.02 -0.29
CA LEU A 64 -9.44 -3.23 0.16
C LEU A 64 -8.60 -2.94 1.41
N LEU A 65 -8.05 -1.73 1.54
CA LEU A 65 -7.27 -1.34 2.72
C LEU A 65 -8.08 -1.41 4.01
N LEU A 66 -9.42 -1.30 3.93
CA LEU A 66 -10.28 -1.36 5.12
C LEU A 66 -10.41 -2.76 5.71
N ARG A 67 -10.00 -3.81 4.99
CA ARG A 67 -9.88 -5.19 5.50
C ARG A 67 -8.69 -5.39 6.44
N ALA A 68 -7.70 -4.50 6.39
CA ALA A 68 -6.52 -4.58 7.23
C ALA A 68 -6.73 -3.74 8.50
N ASP A 69 -7.23 -4.39 9.56
CA ASP A 69 -7.54 -3.70 10.80
C ASP A 69 -6.31 -3.11 11.51
N ASP A 70 -5.16 -3.75 11.35
CA ASP A 70 -3.86 -3.35 11.91
C ASP A 70 -3.17 -2.23 11.12
N LEU A 71 -3.73 -1.77 10.00
CA LEU A 71 -3.20 -0.59 9.32
C LEU A 71 -3.27 0.64 10.24
N PRO A 72 -2.27 1.53 10.20
CA PRO A 72 -2.31 2.76 10.98
C PRO A 72 -3.61 3.52 10.77
N ALA A 73 -4.19 4.03 11.86
CA ALA A 73 -5.50 4.68 11.83
C ALA A 73 -5.57 5.83 10.81
N GLU A 74 -4.49 6.59 10.66
CA GLU A 74 -4.39 7.67 9.66
C GLU A 74 -4.54 7.16 8.22
N ILE A 75 -3.96 6.01 7.90
CA ILE A 75 -4.06 5.39 6.57
C ILE A 75 -5.48 4.90 6.31
N ARG A 76 -6.08 4.22 7.29
CA ARG A 76 -7.48 3.77 7.21
C ARG A 76 -8.42 4.96 7.03
N GLU A 77 -8.19 6.04 7.76
CA GLU A 77 -9.01 7.24 7.69
C GLU A 77 -8.82 7.99 6.37
N ARG A 78 -7.59 8.05 5.85
CA ARG A 78 -7.33 8.58 4.51
C ARG A 78 -8.01 7.75 3.43
N ALA A 79 -8.05 6.43 3.60
CA ALA A 79 -8.77 5.54 2.69
C ALA A 79 -10.27 5.85 2.70
N ARG A 80 -10.90 5.90 3.88
CA ARG A 80 -12.33 6.25 4.03
C ARG A 80 -12.66 7.60 3.38
N ARG A 81 -11.89 8.64 3.69
CA ARG A 81 -12.12 10.01 3.15
C ARG A 81 -12.01 10.10 1.63
N ARG A 82 -11.23 9.21 1.01
CA ARG A 82 -10.99 9.19 -0.44
C ARG A 82 -11.79 8.13 -1.17
N MET A 83 -12.57 7.32 -0.46
CA MET A 83 -13.51 6.44 -1.13
C MET A 83 -14.44 7.32 -1.98
N PRO A 84 -14.67 6.97 -3.25
CA PRO A 84 -15.72 7.64 -4.00
C PRO A 84 -17.01 7.50 -3.21
N PHE A 85 -17.80 8.59 -3.09
CA PHE A 85 -19.18 8.46 -2.65
C PHE A 85 -19.80 7.36 -3.52
N GLY A 86 -20.18 6.25 -2.90
CA GLY A 86 -20.70 5.11 -3.63
C GLY A 86 -21.88 5.58 -4.46
N ILE A 87 -21.74 5.61 -5.78
CA ILE A 87 -22.89 5.70 -6.67
C ILE A 87 -23.48 4.29 -6.63
N PRO A 88 -24.69 4.07 -6.08
CA PRO A 88 -25.26 2.73 -6.04
C PRO A 88 -25.41 2.21 -7.48
N GLY A 89 -24.81 1.05 -7.77
CA GLY A 89 -25.03 0.32 -9.03
C GLY A 89 -23.94 0.39 -10.10
N VAL A 90 -22.72 0.89 -9.82
CA VAL A 90 -21.61 0.80 -10.80
C VAL A 90 -20.95 -0.58 -10.71
N PRO A 91 -21.00 -1.43 -11.76
CA PRO A 91 -20.27 -2.69 -11.79
C PRO A 91 -18.77 -2.41 -11.79
N GLY A 92 -17.98 -3.28 -11.15
CA GLY A 92 -16.54 -3.13 -10.98
C GLY A 92 -15.84 -2.72 -12.28
N ILE A 93 -14.99 -1.69 -12.19
CA ILE A 93 -14.14 -1.25 -13.30
C ILE A 93 -13.23 -2.44 -13.66
N PRO A 94 -13.29 -2.96 -14.90
CA PRO A 94 -12.42 -4.07 -15.29
C PRO A 94 -10.96 -3.63 -15.21
N PRO A 95 -10.03 -4.55 -14.89
CA PRO A 95 -8.61 -4.21 -14.76
C PRO A 95 -8.11 -3.55 -16.05
N THR A 96 -7.61 -2.32 -15.92
CA THR A 96 -7.04 -1.57 -17.03
C THR A 96 -5.77 -2.27 -17.48
N ASP A 97 -5.73 -2.70 -18.74
CA ASP A 97 -4.54 -3.29 -19.34
C ASP A 97 -3.40 -2.25 -19.37
N VAL A 98 -2.41 -2.45 -18.50
CA VAL A 98 -1.27 -1.54 -18.32
C VAL A 98 -0.25 -1.63 -19.44
N THR A 99 -0.46 -2.52 -20.43
CA THR A 99 0.47 -2.73 -21.54
C THR A 99 0.31 -1.73 -22.70
N ARG A 100 -0.66 -0.80 -22.61
CA ARG A 100 -0.81 0.26 -23.62
C ARG A 100 0.27 1.33 -23.48
N THR A 101 1.38 1.14 -24.19
CA THR A 101 2.36 2.20 -24.47
C THR A 101 1.73 3.26 -25.39
N TRP A 102 1.61 4.50 -24.92
CA TRP A 102 1.27 5.71 -25.73
C TRP A 102 2.60 6.37 -26.20
N PRO A 103 2.65 7.07 -27.35
CA PRO A 103 3.87 7.46 -28.06
C PRO A 103 4.72 8.51 -27.32
#